data_AF-A0A087H9Y9-F1
#
_entry.id   AF-A0A087H9Y9-F1
#
_cell.length_a   1.000
_cell.length_b   1.000
_cell.length_c   1.000
_cell.angle_alpha   90.00
_cell.angle_beta   90.00
_cell.angle_gamma   90.00
#
_symmetry.space_group_name_H-M   'P 1'
#
loop_
_entity.id
_entity.type
_entity.pdbx_description
1 polymer ?
#
loop_
_entity_poly.entity_id
_entity_poly.type
_entity_poly.pdbx_seq_one_letter_code
_entity_poly.pdbx_strand_id
1 'polypeptide(L)'
;MELLGLAVGLSFIAGTGITLSYHRNLSHRSFTLPKWLEYLFALCGTLAFQGDPIEWASNHRYHHQYSDTDRDPHTPRHGFWYSYFLWIFDTGSILQKCGGEENAADLVRQPFYRFLQRTWILNNLALSIILYLFGGFSFLVWGMGVRNVLVLHSTFLMTAASHIWGTRPWKTGDLSTNNCNTRGELAQ
;
A
#
# COMPACT_ATOMS: atom_id res chain seq x y z
N MET A 1 -22.30 16.56 5.40
CA MET A 1 -22.50 15.37 4.53
C MET A 1 -21.56 15.37 3.34
N GLU A 2 -21.43 16.49 2.61
CA GLU A 2 -20.59 16.57 1.39
C GLU A 2 -19.10 16.26 1.62
N LEU A 3 -18.47 16.87 2.63
CA LEU A 3 -17.05 16.62 2.95
C LEU A 3 -16.77 15.17 3.36
N LEU A 4 -17.71 14.56 4.07
CA LEU A 4 -17.62 13.15 4.46
C LEU A 4 -17.75 12.25 3.22
N GLY A 5 -18.71 12.55 2.33
CA GLY A 5 -18.87 11.83 1.06
C GLY A 5 -17.63 11.94 0.18
N LEU A 6 -17.01 13.11 0.09
CA LEU A 6 -15.74 13.34 -0.60
C LEU A 6 -14.62 12.46 -0.02
N ALA A 7 -14.43 12.51 1.30
CA ALA A 7 -13.39 11.73 1.96
C ALA A 7 -13.60 10.22 1.75
N VAL A 8 -14.83 9.73 1.92
CA VAL A 8 -15.19 8.32 1.72
C VAL A 8 -14.98 7.88 0.27
N GLY A 9 -15.42 8.69 -0.70
CA GLY A 9 -15.24 8.40 -2.12
C GLY A 9 -13.76 8.31 -2.51
N LEU A 10 -12.96 9.29 -2.08
CA LEU A 10 -11.51 9.28 -2.32
C LEU A 10 -10.81 8.13 -1.58
N SER A 11 -11.25 7.77 -0.37
CA SER A 11 -10.74 6.59 0.35
C SER A 11 -11.02 5.31 -0.44
N PHE A 12 -12.22 5.16 -1.01
CA PHE A 12 -12.57 3.97 -1.79
C PHE A 12 -11.72 3.85 -3.06
N ILE A 13 -11.45 4.98 -3.74
CA ILE A 13 -10.58 5.01 -4.93
C ILE A 13 -9.15 4.59 -4.57
N ALA A 14 -8.54 5.17 -3.53
CA ALA A 14 -7.19 4.75 -3.11
C ALA A 14 -7.15 3.32 -2.59
N GLY A 15 -8.09 2.95 -1.73
CA GLY A 15 -8.16 1.60 -1.16
C GLY A 15 -8.28 0.55 -2.25
N THR A 16 -9.12 0.80 -3.27
CA THR A 16 -9.21 -0.07 -4.46
C THR A 16 -7.89 -0.11 -5.23
N GLY A 17 -7.21 1.02 -5.39
CA GLY A 17 -5.88 1.08 -6.01
C GLY A 17 -4.84 0.24 -5.25
N ILE A 18 -4.81 0.33 -3.92
CA ILE A 18 -3.92 -0.49 -3.09
C ILE A 18 -4.29 -1.97 -3.20
N THR A 19 -5.54 -2.33 -2.92
CA THR A 19 -5.96 -3.73 -2.82
C THR A 19 -5.96 -4.45 -4.17
N LEU A 20 -6.53 -3.85 -5.22
CA LEU A 20 -6.61 -4.49 -6.53
C LEU A 20 -5.32 -4.32 -7.33
N SER A 21 -4.74 -3.11 -7.37
CA SER A 21 -3.52 -2.88 -8.15
C SER A 21 -2.29 -3.32 -7.38
N TYR A 22 -1.85 -2.54 -6.40
CA TYR A 22 -0.53 -2.70 -5.81
C TYR A 22 -0.37 -4.09 -5.18
N HIS A 23 -1.36 -4.51 -4.39
CA HIS A 23 -1.36 -5.80 -3.70
C HIS A 23 -1.61 -6.98 -4.66
N ARG A 24 -2.84 -7.17 -5.15
CA ARG A 24 -3.21 -8.41 -5.84
C ARG A 24 -2.66 -8.53 -7.26
N ASN A 25 -2.67 -7.44 -8.04
CA ASN A 25 -2.25 -7.50 -9.44
C ASN A 25 -0.74 -7.30 -9.60
N LEU A 26 -0.15 -6.26 -9.01
CA LEU A 26 1.27 -5.94 -9.20
C LEU A 26 2.17 -6.80 -8.34
N SER A 27 1.87 -7.00 -7.05
CA SER A 27 2.72 -7.82 -6.18
C SER A 27 2.49 -9.32 -6.36
N HIS A 28 1.23 -9.78 -6.22
CA HIS A 28 0.92 -11.22 -6.24
C HIS A 28 0.62 -11.79 -7.62
N ARG A 29 0.32 -10.95 -8.61
CA ARG A 29 -0.10 -11.38 -9.95
C ARG A 29 -1.28 -12.36 -9.92
N SER A 30 -2.20 -12.19 -8.97
CA SER A 30 -3.33 -13.09 -8.75
C SER A 30 -4.35 -13.10 -9.90
N PHE A 31 -4.31 -12.09 -10.77
CA PHE A 31 -5.12 -11.99 -11.98
C PHE A 31 -4.46 -11.07 -13.02
N THR A 32 -4.92 -11.16 -14.26
CA THR A 32 -4.49 -10.31 -15.37
C THR A 32 -5.58 -9.29 -15.73
N LEU A 33 -5.17 -8.08 -16.11
CA LEU A 33 -6.05 -7.02 -16.58
C LEU A 33 -5.60 -6.55 -17.97
N PRO A 34 -6.51 -6.01 -18.79
CA PRO A 34 -6.09 -5.23 -19.95
C PRO A 34 -5.27 -4.02 -19.48
N LYS A 35 -4.17 -3.70 -20.19
CA LYS A 35 -3.16 -2.74 -19.71
C LYS A 35 -3.70 -1.36 -19.35
N TRP A 36 -4.69 -0.85 -20.07
CA TRP A 36 -5.31 0.44 -19.75
C TRP A 36 -5.97 0.45 -18.37
N LEU A 37 -6.59 -0.67 -17.97
CA LEU A 37 -7.28 -0.82 -16.68
C LEU A 37 -6.29 -1.07 -15.55
N GLU A 38 -5.25 -1.88 -15.82
CA GLU A 38 -4.11 -2.06 -14.92
C GLU A 38 -3.46 -0.71 -14.56
N TYR A 39 -3.20 0.12 -15.57
CA TYR A 39 -2.59 1.44 -15.40
C TYR A 39 -3.52 2.43 -14.70
N LEU A 40 -4.83 2.36 -14.95
CA LEU A 40 -5.82 3.15 -14.23
C LEU A 40 -5.82 2.83 -12.74
N PHE A 41 -5.86 1.55 -12.36
CA PHE A 41 -5.84 1.17 -10.95
C PHE A 41 -4.51 1.50 -10.27
N ALA A 42 -3.39 1.40 -10.98
CA ALA A 42 -2.09 1.82 -10.46
C ALA A 42 -2.05 3.34 -10.20
N LEU A 43 -2.62 4.16 -11.10
CA LEU A 43 -2.77 5.59 -10.87
C LEU A 43 -3.64 5.88 -9.64
N CYS A 44 -4.77 5.18 -9.47
CA CYS A 44 -5.59 5.27 -8.25
C CYS A 44 -4.79 4.91 -6.98
N GLY A 45 -3.92 3.91 -7.07
CA GLY A 45 -3.02 3.50 -5.97
C GLY A 45 -2.08 4.63 -5.52
N THR A 46 -1.56 5.44 -6.46
CA THR A 46 -0.70 6.60 -6.11
C THR A 46 -1.40 7.62 -5.23
N LEU A 47 -2.74 7.68 -5.27
CA LEU A 47 -3.52 8.59 -4.43
C LEU A 47 -3.56 8.13 -2.97
N ALA A 48 -3.15 6.91 -2.62
CA ALA A 48 -3.18 6.39 -1.26
C ALA A 48 -2.08 6.96 -0.34
N PHE A 49 -1.12 7.69 -0.90
CA PHE A 49 0.01 8.28 -0.16
C PHE A 49 0.91 7.24 0.53
N GLN A 50 1.05 6.06 -0.09
CA GLN A 50 1.88 4.94 0.40
C GLN A 50 3.13 4.72 -0.46
N GLY A 51 3.57 5.75 -1.20
CA GLY A 51 4.65 5.63 -2.17
C GLY A 51 4.19 5.18 -3.55
N ASP A 52 5.16 4.88 -4.39
CA ASP A 52 4.95 4.57 -5.80
C ASP A 52 4.74 3.06 -6.06
N PRO A 53 4.21 2.67 -7.23
CA PRO A 53 3.84 1.27 -7.47
C PRO A 53 5.04 0.32 -7.51
N ILE A 54 6.24 0.79 -7.86
CA ILE A 54 7.43 -0.05 -7.95
C ILE A 54 7.96 -0.32 -6.55
N GLU A 55 8.21 0.73 -5.77
CA GLU A 55 8.71 0.59 -4.39
C GLU A 55 7.72 -0.20 -3.52
N TRP A 56 6.43 0.12 -3.59
CA TRP A 56 5.42 -0.58 -2.79
C TRP A 56 5.37 -2.08 -3.14
N ALA A 57 5.34 -2.41 -4.44
CA ALA A 57 5.31 -3.81 -4.86
C ALA A 57 6.59 -4.55 -4.50
N SER A 58 7.74 -3.88 -4.60
CA SER A 58 9.04 -4.42 -4.21
C SER A 58 9.07 -4.77 -2.71
N ASN A 59 8.70 -3.81 -1.85
CA ASN A 59 8.66 -4.01 -0.40
C ASN A 59 7.67 -5.11 -0.01
N HIS A 60 6.49 -5.14 -0.63
CA HIS A 60 5.49 -6.18 -0.37
C HIS A 60 5.96 -7.57 -0.79
N ARG A 61 6.64 -7.69 -1.95
CA ARG A 61 7.25 -8.96 -2.39
C ARG A 61 8.35 -9.42 -1.43
N TYR A 62 9.19 -8.51 -0.93
CA TYR A 62 10.20 -8.84 0.08
C TYR A 62 9.59 -9.25 1.41
N HIS A 63 8.53 -8.58 1.85
CA HIS A 63 7.78 -8.99 3.04
C HIS A 63 7.30 -10.44 2.93
N HIS A 64 6.65 -10.83 1.83
CA HIS A 64 6.24 -12.23 1.66
C HIS A 64 7.42 -13.20 1.52
N GLN A 65 8.48 -12.81 0.81
CA GLN A 65 9.65 -13.66 0.61
C GLN A 65 10.41 -13.92 1.93
N TYR A 66 10.43 -12.93 2.82
CA TYR A 66 11.24 -12.94 4.04
C TYR A 66 10.39 -12.85 5.32
N SER A 67 9.09 -13.16 5.24
CA SER A 67 8.12 -12.95 6.31
C SER A 67 8.63 -13.44 7.66
N ASP A 68 8.48 -12.60 8.68
CA ASP A 68 8.89 -12.89 10.07
C ASP A 68 10.38 -13.23 10.24
N THR A 69 11.23 -12.78 9.32
CA THR A 69 12.70 -12.78 9.46
C THR A 69 13.22 -11.36 9.65
N ASP A 70 14.52 -11.22 9.94
CA ASP A 70 15.15 -9.89 10.06
C ASP A 70 15.24 -9.15 8.73
N ARG A 71 15.02 -9.84 7.60
CA ARG A 71 14.97 -9.26 6.25
C ARG A 71 13.58 -8.80 5.83
N ASP A 72 12.54 -9.08 6.60
CA ASP A 72 11.21 -8.54 6.34
C ASP A 72 11.17 -7.03 6.65
N PRO A 73 10.79 -6.16 5.68
CA PRO A 73 10.79 -4.71 5.84
C PRO A 73 10.02 -4.21 7.06
N HIS A 74 8.94 -4.91 7.45
CA HIS A 74 8.07 -4.52 8.55
C HIS A 74 7.79 -5.69 9.49
N THR A 75 8.85 -6.45 9.77
CA THR A 75 8.79 -7.66 10.62
C THR A 75 8.10 -7.41 11.97
N PRO A 76 7.11 -8.25 12.36
CA PRO A 76 6.46 -8.13 13.65
C PRO A 76 7.39 -8.53 14.81
N ARG A 77 8.55 -9.13 14.53
CA ARG A 77 9.56 -9.49 15.54
C ARG A 77 10.19 -8.28 16.22
N HIS A 78 10.15 -7.11 15.59
CA HIS A 78 10.57 -5.84 16.21
C HIS A 78 9.44 -5.16 17.01
N GLY A 79 8.30 -5.83 17.18
CA GLY A 79 7.18 -5.39 17.99
C GLY A 79 6.04 -4.74 17.19
N PHE A 80 4.91 -4.54 17.87
CA PHE A 80 3.68 -4.00 17.28
C PHE A 80 3.90 -2.64 16.62
N TRP A 81 4.54 -1.69 17.32
CA TRP A 81 4.71 -0.34 16.77
C TRP A 81 5.63 -0.28 15.56
N TYR A 82 6.64 -1.16 15.51
CA TYR A 82 7.53 -1.27 14.35
C TYR A 82 6.78 -1.76 13.12
N SER A 83 6.11 -2.92 13.23
CA SER A 83 5.30 -3.50 12.16
C SER A 83 4.09 -2.64 11.78
N TYR A 84 3.54 -1.87 12.72
CA TYR A 84 2.41 -0.97 12.47
C TYR A 84 2.82 0.23 11.62
N PHE A 85 3.80 1.04 12.04
CA PHE A 85 4.16 2.23 11.25
C PHE A 85 5.61 2.71 11.34
N LEU A 86 6.41 2.31 12.34
CA LEU A 86 7.75 2.89 12.47
C LEU A 86 8.71 2.46 11.35
N TRP A 87 8.45 1.32 10.70
CA TRP A 87 9.24 0.82 9.58
C TRP A 87 9.36 1.84 8.42
N ILE A 88 8.37 2.71 8.23
CA ILE A 88 8.39 3.72 7.15
C ILE A 88 9.53 4.74 7.32
N PHE A 89 10.04 4.90 8.54
CA PHE A 89 11.16 5.79 8.84
C PHE A 89 12.52 5.09 8.76
N ASP A 90 12.54 3.77 8.52
CA ASP A 90 13.75 2.93 8.53
C ASP A 90 14.19 2.53 7.11
N THR A 91 13.95 3.40 6.13
CA THR A 91 14.19 3.13 4.70
C THR A 91 15.63 2.68 4.40
N GLY A 92 16.63 3.24 5.10
CA GLY A 92 18.04 2.87 4.92
C GLY A 92 18.34 1.42 5.33
N SER A 93 17.78 0.98 6.45
CA SER A 93 17.87 -0.40 6.94
C SER A 93 17.15 -1.36 5.99
N ILE A 94 15.96 -0.98 5.50
CA ILE A 94 15.20 -1.79 4.52
C ILE A 94 16.01 -1.98 3.24
N LEU A 95 16.58 -0.91 2.67
CA LEU A 95 17.44 -0.98 1.49
C LEU A 95 18.66 -1.88 1.71
N GLN A 96 19.28 -1.81 2.89
CA GLN A 96 20.42 -2.67 3.23
C GLN A 96 20.03 -4.15 3.36
N LYS A 97 18.86 -4.44 3.93
CA LYS A 97 18.36 -5.80 4.18
C LYS A 97 17.81 -6.47 2.93
N CYS A 98 17.06 -5.73 2.13
CA CYS A 98 16.27 -6.24 1.01
C CYS A 98 16.96 -6.03 -0.35
N GLY A 99 17.88 -5.07 -0.46
CA GLY A 99 18.35 -4.56 -1.74
C GLY A 99 17.41 -3.50 -2.31
N GLY A 100 17.57 -3.20 -3.59
CA GLY A 100 16.73 -2.26 -4.32
C GLY A 100 15.49 -2.93 -4.93
N GLU A 101 15.03 -2.37 -6.04
CA GLU A 101 13.81 -2.80 -6.74
C GLU A 101 14.06 -3.97 -7.72
N GLU A 102 15.11 -4.77 -7.50
CA GLU A 102 15.48 -5.86 -8.43
C GLU A 102 14.39 -6.93 -8.51
N ASN A 103 13.71 -7.21 -7.39
CA ASN A 103 12.57 -8.14 -7.34
C ASN A 103 11.34 -7.63 -8.11
N ALA A 104 11.32 -6.35 -8.52
CA ALA A 104 10.26 -5.65 -9.24
C ALA A 104 10.68 -5.23 -10.66
N ALA A 105 11.70 -5.88 -11.23
CA ALA A 105 12.23 -5.58 -12.56
C ALA A 105 11.17 -5.63 -13.69
N ASP A 106 10.10 -6.41 -13.53
CA ASP A 106 8.94 -6.43 -14.44
C ASP A 106 8.17 -5.11 -14.49
N LEU A 107 8.09 -4.40 -13.35
CA LEU A 107 7.48 -3.07 -13.27
C LEU A 107 8.47 -2.01 -13.75
N VAL A 108 9.73 -2.09 -13.29
CA VAL A 108 10.81 -1.17 -13.68
C VAL A 108 10.98 -1.10 -15.19
N ARG A 109 10.80 -2.21 -15.93
CA ARG A 109 10.91 -2.23 -17.41
C ARG A 109 9.81 -1.42 -18.11
N GLN A 110 8.67 -1.18 -17.49
CA GLN A 110 7.54 -0.50 -18.12
C GLN A 110 7.64 1.04 -17.93
N PRO A 111 7.61 1.84 -19.00
CA PRO A 111 7.72 3.30 -18.90
C PRO A 111 6.63 3.94 -18.03
N PHE A 112 5.42 3.38 -18.04
CA PHE A 112 4.30 3.89 -17.26
C PHE A 112 4.56 3.85 -15.74
N TYR A 113 5.11 2.76 -15.21
CA TYR A 113 5.40 2.68 -13.76
C TYR A 113 6.57 3.58 -13.37
N ARG A 114 7.60 3.71 -14.23
CA ARG A 114 8.69 4.69 -14.01
C ARG A 114 8.17 6.13 -14.04
N PHE A 115 7.15 6.41 -14.83
CA PHE A 115 6.47 7.70 -14.81
C PHE A 115 5.79 7.92 -13.46
N LEU A 116 4.98 6.97 -12.98
CA LEU A 116 4.33 7.06 -11.67
C LEU A 116 5.33 7.17 -10.51
N GLN A 117 6.45 6.43 -10.55
CA GLN A 117 7.55 6.55 -9.59
C GLN A 117 8.08 7.98 -9.48
N ARG A 118 8.13 8.72 -10.58
CA ARG A 118 8.62 10.10 -10.60
C ARG A 118 7.53 11.12 -10.27
N THR A 119 6.26 10.80 -10.50
CA THR A 119 5.17 11.77 -10.43
C THR A 119 4.18 11.53 -9.31
N TRP A 120 4.27 10.46 -8.50
CA TRP A 120 3.26 10.18 -7.48
C TRP A 120 3.06 11.34 -6.48
N ILE A 121 4.14 12.04 -6.09
CA ILE A 121 4.05 13.25 -5.26
C ILE A 121 3.32 14.36 -6.02
N LEU A 122 3.64 14.56 -7.30
CA LEU A 122 2.99 15.55 -8.16
C LEU A 122 1.51 15.22 -8.38
N ASN A 123 1.13 13.96 -8.49
CA ASN A 123 -0.28 13.53 -8.60
C ASN A 123 -1.05 13.92 -7.34
N ASN A 124 -0.47 13.71 -6.16
CA ASN A 124 -1.09 14.10 -4.88
C ASN A 124 -1.12 15.62 -4.70
N LEU A 125 -0.10 16.34 -5.14
CA LEU A 125 -0.09 17.80 -5.16
C LEU A 125 -1.16 18.36 -6.11
N ALA A 126 -1.29 17.78 -7.30
CA ALA A 126 -2.32 18.16 -8.27
C ALA A 126 -3.73 17.94 -7.70
N LEU A 127 -3.98 16.79 -7.06
CA LEU A 127 -5.24 16.53 -6.36
C LEU A 127 -5.47 17.55 -5.24
N SER A 128 -4.45 17.88 -4.45
CA SER A 128 -4.52 18.88 -3.38
C SER A 128 -4.94 20.26 -3.91
N ILE A 129 -4.33 20.69 -5.02
CA ILE A 129 -4.65 21.97 -5.68
C ILE A 129 -6.08 21.95 -6.19
N ILE A 130 -6.50 20.88 -6.87
CA ILE A 130 -7.87 20.72 -7.37
C ILE A 130 -8.87 20.83 -6.20
N LEU A 131 -8.67 20.08 -5.13
CA LEU A 131 -9.55 20.12 -3.96
C LEU A 131 -9.64 21.51 -3.35
N TYR A 132 -8.51 22.21 -3.22
CA TYR A 132 -8.49 23.58 -2.71
C TYR A 132 -9.25 24.55 -3.62
N LEU A 133 -9.11 24.44 -4.95
CA LEU A 133 -9.82 25.29 -5.90
C LEU A 133 -11.35 25.05 -5.88
N PHE A 134 -11.78 23.81 -5.66
CA PHE A 134 -13.22 23.47 -5.67
C PHE A 134 -13.94 23.78 -4.34
N GLY A 135 -13.26 23.68 -3.20
CA GLY A 135 -13.93 23.84 -1.90
C GLY A 135 -13.04 24.34 -0.77
N GLY A 136 -11.93 25.00 -1.12
CA GLY A 136 -11.04 25.68 -0.19
C GLY A 136 -10.35 24.73 0.79
N PHE A 137 -9.97 25.30 1.93
CA PHE A 137 -9.19 24.59 2.95
C PHE A 137 -9.93 23.38 3.54
N SER A 138 -11.26 23.45 3.66
CA SER A 138 -12.06 22.33 4.19
C SER A 138 -11.95 21.08 3.29
N PHE A 139 -11.96 21.25 1.97
CA PHE A 139 -11.79 20.14 1.03
C PHE A 139 -10.37 19.56 1.10
N LEU A 140 -9.36 20.41 1.29
CA LEU A 140 -7.98 19.96 1.49
C LEU A 140 -7.84 19.13 2.78
N VAL A 141 -8.38 19.62 3.90
CA VAL A 141 -8.32 18.94 5.20
C VAL A 141 -9.02 17.59 5.14
N TRP A 142 -10.23 17.52 4.57
CA TRP A 142 -10.98 16.27 4.51
C TRP A 142 -10.48 15.31 3.42
N GLY A 143 -10.21 15.81 2.21
CA GLY A 143 -9.83 15.01 1.05
C GLY A 143 -8.38 14.55 1.05
N MET A 144 -7.46 15.31 1.65
CA MET A 144 -6.05 14.92 1.79
C MET A 144 -5.71 14.54 3.23
N GLY A 145 -6.02 15.38 4.22
CA GLY A 145 -5.62 15.14 5.62
C GLY A 145 -6.30 13.93 6.26
N VAL A 146 -7.58 14.08 6.62
CA VAL A 146 -8.39 13.05 7.30
C VAL A 146 -8.38 11.74 6.51
N ARG A 147 -8.63 11.85 5.20
CA ARG A 147 -8.68 10.71 4.29
C ARG A 147 -7.36 9.92 4.25
N ASN A 148 -6.19 10.57 4.12
CA ASN A 148 -4.92 9.84 4.05
C ASN A 148 -4.57 9.18 5.38
N VAL A 149 -4.85 9.85 6.51
CA VAL A 149 -4.70 9.25 7.85
C VAL A 149 -5.52 7.97 7.94
N LEU A 150 -6.80 8.01 7.57
CA LEU A 150 -7.67 6.83 7.60
C LEU A 150 -7.16 5.69 6.71
N VAL A 151 -6.75 5.99 5.48
CA VAL A 151 -6.24 4.98 4.54
C VAL A 151 -4.93 4.36 5.06
N LEU A 152 -3.98 5.17 5.52
CA LEU A 152 -2.70 4.69 6.06
C LEU A 152 -2.91 3.79 7.28
N HIS A 153 -3.67 4.25 8.28
CA HIS A 153 -3.93 3.46 9.48
C HIS A 153 -4.71 2.17 9.17
N SER A 154 -5.59 2.18 8.17
CA SER A 154 -6.30 0.97 7.73
C SER A 154 -5.35 -0.08 7.14
N THR A 155 -4.42 0.34 6.27
CA THR A 155 -3.43 -0.57 5.67
C THR A 155 -2.45 -1.09 6.72
N PHE A 156 -1.90 -0.20 7.55
CA PHE A 156 -0.96 -0.55 8.62
C PHE A 156 -1.56 -1.47 9.67
N LEU A 157 -2.84 -1.26 10.00
CA LEU A 157 -3.55 -2.15 10.91
C LEU A 157 -3.67 -3.56 10.31
N MET A 158 -3.88 -3.67 9.00
CA MET A 158 -3.92 -4.96 8.33
C MET A 158 -2.58 -5.68 8.50
N THR A 159 -1.46 -5.01 8.21
CA THR A 159 -0.11 -5.59 8.35
C THR A 159 0.17 -6.07 9.77
N ALA A 160 -0.07 -5.23 10.78
CA ALA A 160 0.22 -5.59 12.17
C ALA A 160 -0.76 -6.63 12.75
N ALA A 161 -2.07 -6.45 12.55
CA ALA A 161 -3.08 -7.35 13.10
C ALA A 161 -3.00 -8.75 12.49
N SER A 162 -2.65 -8.86 11.21
CA SER A 162 -2.56 -10.16 10.52
C SER A 162 -1.44 -11.04 11.03
N HIS A 163 -0.43 -10.52 11.74
CA HIS A 163 0.64 -11.35 12.31
C HIS A 163 0.51 -11.58 13.82
N ILE A 164 -0.36 -10.82 14.49
CA ILE A 164 -0.46 -10.79 15.96
C ILE A 164 -1.80 -11.34 16.46
N TRP A 165 -2.88 -11.20 15.68
CA TRP A 165 -4.23 -11.50 16.15
C TRP A 165 -5.10 -12.17 15.08
N GLY A 166 -5.48 -13.44 15.34
CA GLY A 166 -6.39 -14.20 14.51
C GLY A 166 -6.24 -15.71 14.70
N THR A 167 -6.89 -16.49 13.84
CA THR A 167 -6.76 -17.95 13.80
C THR A 167 -5.75 -18.38 12.73
N ARG A 168 -5.08 -19.52 12.93
CA ARG A 168 -4.16 -20.12 11.94
C ARG A 168 -4.72 -21.45 11.44
N PRO A 169 -5.65 -21.44 10.48
CA PRO A 169 -6.22 -22.69 9.96
C PRO A 169 -5.23 -23.44 9.05
N TRP A 170 -4.25 -22.74 8.48
CA TRP A 170 -3.25 -23.28 7.56
C TRP A 170 -1.89 -23.41 8.25
N LYS A 171 -1.12 -24.45 7.89
CA LYS A 171 0.28 -24.60 8.35
C LYS A 171 1.20 -23.81 7.42
N THR A 172 1.42 -22.54 7.73
CA THR A 172 2.43 -21.69 7.09
C THR A 172 3.70 -21.67 7.94
N GLY A 173 4.83 -21.28 7.33
CA GLY A 173 6.11 -21.11 8.05
C GLY A 173 6.24 -19.78 8.79
N ASP A 174 5.22 -18.92 8.68
CA ASP A 174 5.18 -17.55 9.14
C ASP A 174 4.21 -17.39 10.34
N LEU A 175 4.07 -16.15 10.83
CA LEU A 175 3.17 -15.79 11.92
C LEU A 175 1.82 -15.26 11.42
N SER A 176 1.50 -15.43 10.14
CA SER A 176 0.25 -14.94 9.56
C SER A 176 -0.98 -15.58 10.22
N THR A 177 -2.04 -14.80 10.35
CA THR A 177 -3.30 -15.15 11.01
C THR A 177 -4.49 -14.59 10.22
N ASN A 178 -5.63 -15.29 10.30
CA ASN A 178 -6.90 -14.87 9.76
C ASN A 178 -7.75 -14.20 10.85
N ASN A 179 -8.16 -12.96 10.64
CA ASN A 179 -9.11 -12.24 11.49
C ASN A 179 -10.35 -11.81 10.68
N CYS A 180 -11.26 -11.04 11.29
CA CYS A 180 -12.47 -10.58 10.61
C CYS A 180 -12.19 -9.70 9.37
N ASN A 181 -11.00 -9.09 9.29
CA ASN A 181 -10.56 -8.26 8.16
C ASN A 181 -9.76 -9.03 7.10
N THR A 182 -9.18 -10.20 7.43
CA THR A 182 -8.30 -10.98 6.51
C THR A 182 -8.81 -12.35 6.10
N ARG A 183 -10.10 -12.67 6.35
CA ARG A 183 -10.69 -13.93 5.88
C ARG A 183 -10.58 -14.07 4.36
N GLY A 184 -9.68 -14.96 3.92
CA GLY A 184 -9.49 -15.34 2.52
C GLY A 184 -8.13 -14.97 1.92
N GLU A 185 -7.22 -14.33 2.68
CA GLU A 185 -5.93 -13.89 2.14
C GLU A 185 -4.82 -14.97 2.24
N LEU A 186 -4.92 -15.91 3.18
CA LEU A 186 -3.89 -16.95 3.42
C LEU A 186 -3.98 -18.21 2.54
N ALA A 187 -4.41 -18.06 1.29
CA ALA A 187 -4.48 -19.16 0.33
C ALA A 187 -3.83 -18.78 -1.02
N GLN A 188 -2.58 -18.32 -1.00
CA GLN A 188 -1.70 -18.26 -2.18
C GLN A 188 -0.26 -18.57 -1.78
#